data_AF-A0ABD2NV09-F1
#
_entry.id   AF-A0ABD2NV09-F1
#
_cell.length_a   1.000
_cell.length_b   1.000
_cell.length_c   1.000
_cell.angle_alpha   90.00
_cell.angle_beta   90.00
_cell.angle_gamma   90.00
#
_symmetry.space_group_name_H-M   'P 1'
#
loop_
_entity.id
_entity.type
_entity.pdbx_description
1 polymer ?
#
loop_
_entity_poly.entity_id
_entity_poly.type
_entity_poly.pdbx_seq_one_letter_code
_entity_poly.pdbx_strand_id
1 'polypeptide(L)'
;MKQFLIDSSIQMKIGNLPDKLSFPYLKGKPCEACEGKCHANRLCTNVCPFADYWSNCEQLHKRWPKWLCHTKTKKGKARFKSCKATCTCENQIHD
;
A
#
# COMPACT_ATOMS: atom_id res chain seq x y z
N MET A 1 -15.01 -21.32 -22.30
CA MET A 1 -14.71 -20.80 -20.95
C MET A 1 -13.81 -19.58 -21.11
N LYS A 2 -14.32 -18.37 -20.85
CA LYS A 2 -13.48 -17.16 -20.87
C LYS A 2 -12.77 -17.09 -19.52
N GLN A 3 -11.47 -17.34 -19.52
CA GLN A 3 -10.59 -16.97 -18.43
C GLN A 3 -10.74 -15.46 -18.23
N PHE A 4 -11.32 -15.03 -17.12
CA PHE A 4 -11.17 -13.64 -16.68
C PHE A 4 -9.67 -13.46 -16.41
N LEU A 5 -8.96 -12.88 -17.38
CA LEU A 5 -7.64 -12.33 -17.16
C LEU A 5 -7.86 -11.13 -16.25
N ILE A 6 -7.65 -11.32 -14.94
CA ILE A 6 -7.43 -10.19 -14.05
C ILE A 6 -6.17 -9.52 -14.60
N ASP A 7 -6.34 -8.35 -15.19
CA ASP A 7 -5.21 -7.55 -15.63
C ASP A 7 -4.31 -7.32 -14.41
N SER A 8 -3.13 -7.93 -14.42
CA SER A 8 -2.09 -7.76 -13.39
C SER A 8 -1.60 -6.31 -13.26
N SER A 9 -2.08 -5.40 -14.11
CA SER A 9 -1.85 -3.96 -14.05
C SER A 9 -2.82 -3.24 -13.10
N ILE A 10 -3.89 -3.89 -12.62
CA ILE A 10 -4.86 -3.33 -11.66
C ILE A 10 -4.66 -4.03 -10.31
N GLN A 11 -3.76 -3.49 -9.50
CA GLN A 11 -3.61 -3.88 -8.09
C GLN A 11 -4.76 -3.23 -7.29
N MET A 12 -5.95 -3.85 -7.32
CA MET A 12 -7.12 -3.36 -6.60
C MET A 12 -6.95 -3.59 -5.10
N LYS A 13 -7.21 -2.57 -4.28
CA LYS A 13 -7.31 -2.75 -2.83
C LYS A 13 -8.58 -3.52 -2.50
N ILE A 14 -8.42 -4.73 -1.98
CA ILE A 14 -9.52 -5.61 -1.61
C ILE A 14 -9.71 -5.47 -0.10
N GLY A 15 -10.92 -5.07 0.32
CA GLY A 15 -11.29 -5.04 1.74
C GLY A 15 -11.45 -6.46 2.31
N ASN A 16 -11.85 -6.55 3.58
CA ASN A 16 -12.16 -7.83 4.24
C ASN A 16 -11.02 -8.85 4.23
N LEU A 17 -9.78 -8.39 4.40
CA LEU A 17 -8.64 -9.28 4.59
C LEU A 17 -8.87 -10.19 5.82
N PRO A 18 -8.68 -11.52 5.72
CA PRO A 18 -9.04 -12.46 6.79
C PRO A 18 -8.46 -12.12 8.17
N ASP A 19 -7.24 -11.58 8.20
CA ASP A 19 -6.51 -11.16 9.39
C ASP A 19 -6.93 -9.78 9.94
N LYS A 20 -7.68 -8.98 9.17
CA LYS A 20 -8.13 -7.62 9.52
C LYS A 20 -9.66 -7.49 9.61
N LEU A 21 -10.43 -8.57 9.56
CA LEU A 21 -11.90 -8.53 9.58
C LEU A 21 -12.48 -7.76 10.78
N SER A 22 -11.91 -7.95 11.98
CA SER A 22 -12.35 -7.26 13.20
C SER A 22 -11.89 -5.80 13.29
N PHE A 23 -10.90 -5.41 12.47
CA PHE A 23 -10.26 -4.09 12.49
C PHE A 23 -10.07 -3.57 11.05
N PRO A 24 -11.17 -3.20 10.37
CA PRO A 24 -11.11 -2.77 8.97
C PRO A 24 -10.34 -1.45 8.77
N TYR A 25 -10.12 -0.68 9.85
CA TYR A 25 -9.35 0.55 9.86
C TYR A 25 -8.51 0.66 11.14
N LEU A 26 -7.44 1.45 11.08
CA LEU A 26 -6.65 1.79 12.26
C LEU A 26 -7.49 2.63 13.23
N LYS A 27 -7.44 2.29 14.52
CA LYS A 27 -8.07 3.08 15.58
C LYS A 27 -7.25 4.35 15.83
N GLY A 28 -7.90 5.50 15.85
CA GLY A 28 -7.25 6.79 16.10
C GLY A 28 -8.24 7.96 16.07
N LYS A 29 -7.74 9.18 16.20
CA LYS A 29 -8.56 10.38 15.97
C LYS A 29 -8.91 10.48 14.48
N PRO A 30 -10.07 11.08 14.12
CA PRO A 30 -10.39 11.34 12.72
C PRO A 30 -9.24 12.07 12.02
N CYS A 31 -8.82 11.53 10.87
CA CYS A 31 -7.78 12.10 10.02
C CYS A 31 -6.37 12.24 10.64
N GLU A 32 -6.07 11.58 11.76
CA GLU A 32 -4.72 11.57 12.36
C GLU A 32 -3.65 11.07 11.38
N ALA A 33 -3.99 10.12 10.50
CA ALA A 33 -3.09 9.59 9.48
C ALA A 33 -2.97 10.44 8.19
N CYS A 34 -3.68 11.58 8.10
CA CYS A 34 -3.79 12.37 6.87
C CYS A 34 -3.95 13.87 7.13
N GLU A 35 -3.08 14.44 7.97
CA GLU A 35 -3.11 15.87 8.31
C GLU A 35 -3.08 16.76 7.06
N GLY A 36 -3.96 17.76 7.02
CA GLY A 36 -4.11 18.65 5.86
C GLY A 36 -4.73 18.02 4.60
N LYS A 37 -5.06 16.73 4.63
CA LYS A 37 -5.70 15.96 3.54
C LYS A 37 -6.97 15.29 4.01
N CYS A 38 -7.82 16.07 4.67
CA CYS A 38 -9.03 15.60 5.31
C CYS A 38 -10.26 16.36 4.83
N HIS A 39 -11.24 15.63 4.32
CA HIS A 39 -12.55 16.16 3.97
C HIS A 39 -13.48 16.12 5.20
N ALA A 40 -14.12 17.25 5.48
CA ALA A 40 -15.10 17.41 6.56
C ALA A 40 -14.63 16.93 7.95
N ASN A 41 -13.32 16.98 8.22
CA ASN A 41 -12.70 16.48 9.45
C ASN A 41 -12.99 14.99 9.77
N ARG A 42 -13.28 14.19 8.75
CA ARG A 42 -13.69 12.77 8.92
C ARG A 42 -13.10 11.80 7.92
N LEU A 43 -12.76 12.23 6.70
CA LEU A 43 -12.36 11.33 5.62
C LEU A 43 -11.04 11.78 4.98
N CYS A 44 -10.05 10.88 4.92
CA CYS A 44 -8.81 11.13 4.22
C CYS A 44 -9.01 11.20 2.70
N THR A 45 -8.32 12.13 2.02
CA THR A 45 -8.38 12.32 0.56
C THR A 45 -7.03 12.08 -0.15
N ASN A 46 -6.02 11.62 0.59
CA ASN A 46 -4.66 11.31 0.14
C ASN A 46 -4.46 9.81 -0.10
N VAL A 47 -5.32 9.16 -0.89
CA VAL A 47 -5.16 7.74 -1.23
C VAL A 47 -3.90 7.50 -2.07
N CYS A 48 -3.15 6.45 -1.76
CA CYS A 48 -2.04 5.99 -2.59
C CYS A 48 -2.56 5.37 -3.90
N PRO A 49 -2.08 5.79 -5.09
CA PRO A 49 -2.53 5.23 -6.37
C PRO A 49 -1.88 3.87 -6.69
N PHE A 50 -0.99 3.39 -5.82
CA PHE A 50 -0.32 2.10 -5.96
C PHE A 50 -0.74 1.18 -4.81
N ALA A 51 -0.49 -0.11 -4.99
CA ALA A 51 -0.62 -1.07 -3.91
C ALA A 51 0.58 -2.02 -3.93
N ASP A 52 0.83 -2.62 -2.78
CA ASP A 52 1.89 -3.61 -2.63
C ASP A 52 1.38 -4.99 -3.04
N TYR A 53 2.24 -5.72 -3.75
CA TYR A 53 2.02 -7.09 -4.15
C TYR A 53 2.43 -8.09 -3.08
N TRP A 54 3.49 -7.79 -2.32
CA TRP A 54 3.86 -8.61 -1.18
C TRP A 54 3.19 -8.12 0.09
N SER A 55 2.63 -9.03 0.87
CA SER A 55 1.95 -8.72 2.13
C SER A 55 2.89 -8.22 3.23
N ASN A 56 4.19 -8.41 3.08
CA ASN A 56 5.20 -8.08 4.09
C ASN A 56 6.11 -6.90 3.72
N CYS A 57 5.68 -6.02 2.81
CA CYS A 57 6.46 -4.89 2.35
C CYS A 57 6.84 -3.93 3.49
N GLU A 58 5.93 -3.68 4.45
CA GLU A 58 6.21 -2.86 5.62
C GLU A 58 7.39 -3.40 6.45
N GLN A 59 7.37 -4.70 6.78
CA GLN A 59 8.44 -5.33 7.56
C GLN A 59 9.77 -5.35 6.77
N LEU A 60 9.70 -5.58 5.45
CA LEU A 60 10.87 -5.53 4.59
C LEU A 60 11.47 -4.12 4.52
N HIS A 61 10.63 -3.09 4.41
CA HIS A 61 11.07 -1.70 4.36
C HIS A 61 11.68 -1.26 5.69
N LYS A 62 11.06 -1.61 6.81
CA LYS A 62 11.59 -1.33 8.16
C LYS A 62 12.98 -1.92 8.36
N ARG A 63 13.23 -3.12 7.82
CA ARG A 63 14.52 -3.80 7.97
C ARG A 63 15.55 -3.33 6.94
N TRP A 64 15.20 -3.33 5.65
CA TRP A 64 16.14 -3.11 4.53
C TRP A 64 15.61 -2.14 3.46
N PRO A 65 15.40 -0.85 3.79
CA PRO A 65 14.72 0.10 2.89
C PRO A 65 15.48 0.33 1.58
N LYS A 66 16.82 0.44 1.64
CA LYS A 66 17.67 0.62 0.45
C LYS A 66 17.67 -0.60 -0.48
N TRP A 67 17.68 -1.81 0.09
CA TRP A 67 17.65 -3.04 -0.69
C TRP A 67 16.30 -3.25 -1.39
N LEU A 68 15.21 -2.85 -0.72
CA LEU A 68 13.87 -2.95 -1.23
C LEU A 68 13.59 -1.90 -2.32
N CYS A 69 13.84 -0.62 -2.05
CA CYS A 69 13.38 0.48 -2.90
C CYS A 69 14.45 1.05 -3.84
N HIS A 70 15.74 0.93 -3.52
CA HIS A 70 16.81 1.70 -4.20
C HIS A 70 17.82 0.85 -4.99
N THR A 71 17.57 -0.45 -5.16
CA THR A 71 18.48 -1.33 -5.92
C THR A 71 18.20 -1.30 -7.42
N LYS A 72 19.19 -0.90 -8.23
CA LYS A 72 19.03 -0.71 -9.70
C LYS A 72 19.11 -1.99 -10.55
N THR A 73 19.43 -3.14 -9.95
CA THR A 73 19.50 -4.43 -10.66
C THR A 73 18.11 -4.88 -11.14
N LYS A 74 18.04 -5.82 -12.10
CA LYS A 74 16.75 -6.40 -12.54
C LYS A 74 15.93 -6.93 -11.36
N LYS A 75 16.57 -7.64 -10.42
CA LYS A 75 15.95 -8.14 -9.19
C LYS A 75 15.51 -7.00 -8.26
N GLY A 76 16.30 -5.93 -8.14
CA GLY A 76 15.93 -4.75 -7.37
C GLY A 76 14.69 -4.04 -7.92
N LYS A 77 14.61 -3.85 -9.24
CA LYS A 77 13.41 -3.30 -9.90
C LYS A 77 12.18 -4.19 -9.69
N ALA A 78 12.33 -5.51 -9.67
CA ALA A 78 11.24 -6.42 -9.36
C ALA A 78 10.74 -6.23 -7.93
N ARG A 79 11.63 -6.15 -6.94
CA ARG A 79 11.27 -5.84 -5.53
C ARG A 79 10.56 -4.51 -5.39
N PHE A 80 11.09 -3.46 -6.02
CA PHE A 80 10.47 -2.14 -6.02
C PHE A 80 9.04 -2.20 -6.57
N LYS A 81 8.81 -2.93 -7.67
CA LYS A 81 7.45 -3.11 -8.22
C LYS A 81 6.54 -3.89 -7.26
N SER A 82 7.07 -4.90 -6.57
CA SER A 82 6.31 -5.68 -5.60
C SER A 82 5.93 -4.88 -4.34
N CYS A 83 6.69 -3.84 -3.98
CA CYS A 83 6.46 -2.99 -2.81
C CYS A 83 6.31 -1.51 -3.19
N LYS A 84 5.63 -1.24 -4.31
CA LYS A 84 5.60 0.09 -4.90
C LYS A 84 4.91 1.11 -4.00
N ALA A 85 3.83 0.73 -3.30
CA ALA A 85 3.14 1.64 -2.39
C ALA A 85 4.06 2.00 -1.22
N THR A 86 4.58 1.00 -0.51
CA THR A 86 5.55 1.22 0.59
C THR A 86 6.74 2.09 0.17
N CYS A 87 7.26 1.92 -1.05
CA CYS A 87 8.43 2.67 -1.53
C CYS A 87 8.14 4.08 -2.06
N THR A 88 6.88 4.47 -2.32
CA THR A 88 6.56 5.73 -3.03
C THR A 88 5.44 6.57 -2.41
N CYS A 89 4.59 5.98 -1.58
CA CYS A 89 3.39 6.61 -1.05
C CYS A 89 3.59 7.16 0.37
N GLU A 90 4.72 7.81 0.62
CA GLU A 90 4.95 8.52 1.88
C GLU A 90 3.82 9.55 2.11
N ASN A 91 3.27 9.57 3.34
CA ASN A 91 2.14 10.42 3.74
C ASN A 91 0.86 10.24 2.92
N GLN A 92 0.67 9.08 2.28
CA GLN A 92 -0.58 8.71 1.61
C GLN A 92 -1.17 7.47 2.29
N ILE A 93 -2.50 7.34 2.25
CA ILE A 93 -3.19 6.17 2.77
C ILE A 93 -2.90 4.98 1.86
N HIS A 94 -2.03 4.08 2.33
CA HIS A 94 -1.81 2.74 1.80
C HIS A 94 -1.97 1.67 2.90
N ASP A 95 -2.02 0.39 2.51
CA ASP A 95 -2.24 -0.71 3.47
C ASP A 95 -0.92 -1.11 4.13
#